data_AF-A0AAV3X9V7-F1
#
_entry.id   AF-A0AAV3X9V7-F1
#
_cell.length_a   1.000
_cell.length_b   1.000
_cell.length_c   1.000
_cell.angle_alpha   90.00
_cell.angle_beta   90.00
_cell.angle_gamma   90.00
#
_symmetry.space_group_name_H-M   'P 1'
#
loop_
_entity.id
_entity.type
_entity.pdbx_description
1 polymer ?
#
loop_
_entity_poly.entity_id
_entity_poly.type
_entity_poly.pdbx_seq_one_letter_code
_entity_poly.pdbx_strand_id
1 'polypeptide(L)'
;MGCEIDFLIIGAQKCGTTSLYNYLIQHPQVVPARTKEVHYFDLNFDKGISWYQDQFHPVDRQNKMLAGEASPYYIFHPLVAKRVQQILPKVKIIILLRNPVERGISHYYHEVRLGVEDKGIEEAIASEPTRLAGETEKIVENPNYYSFNHQHYTYLSRGIYLDQIKNWMNFFPKQQILIIKSEDLYNHPPTILNQVCNFLEIPPYQLPDYGKYNAGEYPPIDPAMYQRLQTYFQPHNQNLENYLNTTLNW
;
A
#
# COMPACT_ATOMS: atom_id res chain seq x y z
N MET A 1 9.14 24.96 12.31
CA MET A 1 7.77 24.40 12.27
C MET A 1 7.83 23.14 11.45
N GLY A 2 7.57 21.98 12.05
CA GLY A 2 7.65 20.70 11.37
C GLY A 2 6.58 20.59 10.28
N CYS A 3 6.89 19.85 9.21
CA CYS A 3 5.90 19.50 8.19
C CYS A 3 4.86 18.56 8.82
N GLU A 4 3.61 19.01 8.96
CA GLU A 4 2.48 18.12 9.25
C GLU A 4 2.24 17.21 8.04
N ILE A 5 1.96 15.93 8.24
CA ILE A 5 1.70 15.00 7.13
C ILE A 5 0.21 14.76 7.05
N ASP A 6 -0.38 15.10 5.92
CA ASP A 6 -1.83 15.17 5.73
C ASP A 6 -2.42 13.85 5.25
N PHE A 7 -1.65 13.08 4.47
CA PHE A 7 -2.10 11.78 3.98
C PHE A 7 -0.99 10.75 3.83
N LEU A 8 -1.38 9.47 3.89
CA LEU A 8 -0.53 8.31 3.59
C LEU A 8 -1.25 7.37 2.62
N ILE A 9 -0.60 7.01 1.51
CA ILE A 9 -1.01 5.89 0.66
C ILE A 9 -0.27 4.64 1.16
N ILE A 10 -0.93 3.88 2.03
CA ILE A 10 -0.27 2.85 2.85
C ILE A 10 -0.15 1.49 2.17
N GLY A 11 -0.78 1.32 1.01
CA GLY A 11 -0.83 0.02 0.38
C GLY A 11 -1.97 -0.15 -0.61
N ALA A 12 -2.14 -1.35 -1.12
CA ALA A 12 -1.20 -2.47 -0.99
C ALA A 12 -0.14 -2.44 -2.11
N GLN A 13 1.00 -3.08 -1.85
CA GLN A 13 2.05 -3.24 -2.86
C GLN A 13 1.48 -3.93 -4.11
N LYS A 14 1.83 -3.42 -5.31
CA LYS A 14 1.35 -3.87 -6.62
C LYS A 14 -0.13 -3.58 -6.94
N CYS A 15 -0.73 -2.63 -6.20
CA CYS A 15 -2.10 -2.14 -6.41
C CYS A 15 -2.16 -0.74 -7.06
N GLY A 16 -1.11 -0.29 -7.75
CA GLY A 16 -1.15 1.02 -8.44
C GLY A 16 -0.90 2.24 -7.55
N THR A 17 -0.36 2.06 -6.33
CA THR A 17 -0.01 3.16 -5.42
C THR A 17 0.94 4.18 -6.03
N THR A 18 1.89 3.75 -6.89
CA THR A 18 2.79 4.65 -7.63
C THR A 18 2.00 5.56 -8.56
N SER A 19 1.09 4.99 -9.36
CA SER A 19 0.28 5.76 -10.30
C SER A 19 -0.56 6.79 -9.56
N LEU A 20 -1.28 6.37 -8.51
CA LEU A 20 -2.08 7.30 -7.73
C LEU A 20 -1.24 8.42 -7.11
N TYR A 21 -0.09 8.09 -6.51
CA TYR A 21 0.81 9.08 -5.92
C TYR A 21 1.30 10.08 -6.98
N ASN A 22 1.74 9.58 -8.15
CA ASN A 22 2.20 10.41 -9.26
C ASN A 22 1.09 11.30 -9.83
N TYR A 23 -0.16 10.85 -9.83
CA TYR A 23 -1.30 11.69 -10.21
C TYR A 23 -1.54 12.80 -9.18
N LEU A 24 -1.48 12.45 -7.90
CA LEU A 24 -1.77 13.37 -6.81
C LEU A 24 -0.74 14.48 -6.67
N ILE A 25 0.56 14.18 -6.81
CA ILE A 25 1.64 15.19 -6.72
C ILE A 25 1.69 16.16 -7.90
N GLN A 26 0.90 15.92 -8.96
CA GLN A 26 0.69 16.90 -10.03
C GLN A 26 -0.36 17.96 -9.65
N HIS A 27 -1.12 17.75 -8.59
CA HIS A 27 -2.07 18.73 -8.08
C HIS A 27 -1.34 19.95 -7.50
N PRO A 28 -1.74 21.20 -7.81
CA PRO A 28 -1.06 22.41 -7.33
C PRO A 28 -1.11 22.64 -5.80
N GLN A 29 -1.79 21.76 -5.06
CA GLN A 29 -1.92 21.82 -3.60
C GLN A 29 -1.33 20.58 -2.93
N VAL A 30 -0.54 19.79 -3.66
CA VAL A 30 0.14 18.62 -3.09
C VAL A 30 1.64 18.80 -3.29
N VAL A 31 2.36 18.77 -2.19
CA VAL A 31 3.81 18.80 -2.16
C VAL A 31 4.31 17.35 -2.20
N PRO A 32 5.20 16.99 -3.15
CA PRO A 32 5.79 15.66 -3.16
C PRO A 32 6.72 15.47 -1.97
N ALA A 33 6.87 14.22 -1.53
CA ALA A 33 8.02 13.81 -0.75
C ALA A 33 9.28 13.89 -1.64
N ARG A 34 10.44 14.14 -1.04
CA ARG A 34 11.74 14.19 -1.74
C ARG A 34 12.07 12.87 -2.41
N THR A 35 11.65 11.78 -1.80
CA THR A 35 11.80 10.42 -2.30
C THR A 35 10.48 9.68 -2.10
N LYS A 36 10.05 8.95 -3.13
CA LYS A 36 8.89 8.06 -3.03
C LYS A 36 9.21 6.88 -2.13
N GLU A 37 8.22 6.35 -1.41
CA GLU A 37 8.39 5.27 -0.42
C GLU A 37 9.37 5.68 0.69
N VAL A 38 8.95 6.60 1.55
CA VAL A 38 9.80 7.14 2.63
C VAL A 38 10.16 6.07 3.66
N HIS A 39 9.28 5.07 3.84
CA HIS A 39 9.50 3.94 4.74
C HIS A 39 9.90 4.37 6.16
N TYR A 40 9.28 5.44 6.68
CA TYR A 40 9.54 5.92 8.02
C TYR A 40 8.94 4.99 9.08
N PHE A 41 7.66 4.65 8.96
CA PHE A 41 6.97 3.93 10.02
C PHE A 41 7.30 2.43 10.09
N ASP A 42 7.96 1.88 9.06
CA ASP A 42 8.44 0.50 8.99
C ASP A 42 9.97 0.42 9.16
N LEU A 43 10.75 0.85 8.17
CA LEU A 43 12.19 0.57 8.05
C LEU A 43 13.10 1.62 8.71
N ASN A 44 12.63 2.86 8.82
CA ASN A 44 13.44 4.00 9.25
C ASN A 44 12.93 4.67 10.53
N PHE A 45 12.17 3.93 11.34
CA PHE A 45 11.46 4.51 12.50
C PHE A 45 12.42 5.06 13.57
N ASP A 46 13.56 4.40 13.72
CA ASP A 46 14.67 4.75 14.60
C ASP A 46 15.34 6.09 14.26
N LYS A 47 15.19 6.58 13.02
CA LYS A 47 15.74 7.89 12.59
C LYS A 47 15.01 9.09 13.20
N GLY A 48 13.84 8.86 13.81
CA GLY A 48 13.08 9.89 14.53
C GLY A 48 12.29 10.83 13.62
N ILE A 49 11.38 11.60 14.26
CA ILE A 49 10.39 12.43 13.56
C ILE A 49 11.02 13.56 12.75
N SER A 50 12.15 14.13 13.21
CA SER A 50 12.86 15.18 12.48
C SER A 50 13.37 14.68 11.13
N TRP A 51 13.97 13.48 11.11
CA TRP A 51 14.42 12.86 9.86
C TRP A 51 13.25 12.65 8.89
N TYR A 52 12.09 12.23 9.40
CA TYR A 52 10.89 12.03 8.59
C TYR A 52 10.38 13.35 8.00
N GLN A 53 10.31 14.42 8.80
CA GLN A 53 9.90 15.74 8.33
C GLN A 53 10.85 16.30 7.27
N ASP A 54 12.15 16.02 7.35
CA ASP A 54 13.14 16.43 6.36
C ASP A 54 12.96 15.73 4.99
N GLN A 55 12.17 14.65 4.93
CA GLN A 55 11.83 13.97 3.67
C GLN A 55 10.79 14.71 2.83
N PHE A 56 10.28 15.86 3.30
CA PHE A 56 9.30 16.66 2.58
C PHE A 56 9.87 18.02 2.21
N HIS A 57 9.39 18.59 1.10
CA HIS A 57 9.67 19.98 0.77
C HIS A 57 8.88 20.91 1.72
N PRO A 58 9.32 22.17 1.91
CA PRO A 58 8.55 23.14 2.68
C PRO A 58 7.11 23.25 2.15
N VAL A 59 6.13 23.18 3.06
CA VAL A 59 4.70 23.21 2.72
C VAL A 59 4.12 24.57 3.01
N ASP A 60 3.56 25.21 1.99
CA ASP A 60 2.83 26.46 2.16
C ASP A 60 1.41 26.21 2.70
N ARG A 61 1.28 26.34 4.02
CA ARG A 61 0.01 26.17 4.72
C ARG A 61 -0.96 27.33 4.49
N GLN A 62 -0.49 28.51 4.12
CA GLN A 62 -1.38 29.64 3.82
C GLN A 62 -2.18 29.36 2.54
N ASN A 63 -1.55 28.70 1.57
CA ASN A 63 -2.18 28.22 0.34
C ASN A 63 -2.80 26.82 0.46
N LYS A 64 -2.97 26.32 1.70
CA LYS A 64 -3.57 25.01 2.03
C LYS A 64 -2.91 23.84 1.27
N MET A 65 -1.60 23.91 1.05
CA MET A 65 -0.89 22.79 0.46
C MET A 65 -0.83 21.62 1.45
N LEU A 66 -0.91 20.40 0.91
CA LEU A 66 -0.82 19.14 1.62
C LEU A 66 0.52 18.47 1.36
N ALA A 67 1.03 17.73 2.33
CA ALA A 67 2.14 16.81 2.17
C ALA A 67 1.72 15.39 2.50
N GLY A 68 2.23 14.43 1.73
CA GLY A 68 1.97 13.02 1.97
C GLY A 68 2.91 12.13 1.19
N GLU A 69 2.89 10.85 1.57
CA GLU A 69 3.77 9.84 0.99
C GLU A 69 3.01 8.55 0.64
N ALA A 70 3.68 7.68 -0.09
CA ALA A 70 3.16 6.37 -0.46
C ALA A 70 4.20 5.31 -0.13
N SER A 71 3.97 4.52 0.91
CA SER A 71 4.83 3.40 1.35
C SER A 71 3.98 2.13 1.48
N PRO A 72 3.85 1.33 0.40
CA PRO A 72 2.83 0.29 0.30
C PRO A 72 2.97 -0.90 1.25
N TYR A 73 4.10 -1.02 1.94
CA TYR A 73 4.35 -2.05 2.94
C TYR A 73 3.67 -1.72 4.29
N TYR A 74 3.33 -0.45 4.52
CA TYR A 74 2.70 0.02 5.75
C TYR A 74 1.42 -0.75 6.10
N ILE A 75 0.57 -1.07 5.11
CA ILE A 75 -0.67 -1.78 5.37
C ILE A 75 -0.46 -3.15 6.03
N PHE A 76 0.63 -3.83 5.68
CA PHE A 76 0.92 -5.21 6.11
C PHE A 76 1.83 -5.27 7.34
N HIS A 77 2.66 -4.26 7.58
CA HIS A 77 3.61 -4.26 8.70
C HIS A 77 2.90 -4.16 10.06
N PRO A 78 3.12 -5.08 11.01
CA PRO A 78 2.30 -5.23 12.22
C PRO A 78 2.32 -4.02 13.15
N LEU A 79 3.44 -3.28 13.19
CA LEU A 79 3.61 -2.13 14.09
C LEU A 79 3.20 -0.79 13.50
N VAL A 80 3.00 -0.69 12.18
CA VAL A 80 2.90 0.62 11.52
C VAL A 80 1.64 1.37 11.92
N ALA A 81 0.47 0.73 11.93
CA ALA A 81 -0.80 1.40 12.27
C ALA A 81 -0.73 2.11 13.64
N LYS A 82 -0.15 1.42 14.65
CA LYS A 82 0.06 1.98 15.99
C LYS A 82 1.04 3.17 15.96
N ARG A 83 2.17 3.04 15.27
CA ARG A 83 3.18 4.12 15.17
C ARG A 83 2.60 5.35 14.49
N VAL A 84 1.85 5.17 13.41
CA VAL A 84 1.18 6.27 12.70
C VAL A 84 0.15 6.92 13.61
N GLN A 85 -0.67 6.17 14.34
CA GLN A 85 -1.69 6.74 15.22
C GLN A 85 -1.08 7.60 16.34
N GLN A 86 0.08 7.19 16.87
CA GLN A 86 0.78 7.91 17.92
C GLN A 86 1.39 9.24 17.44
N ILE A 87 1.83 9.31 16.18
CA ILE A 87 2.57 10.46 15.64
C ILE A 87 1.69 11.36 14.78
N LEU A 88 0.78 10.78 13.99
CA LEU A 88 -0.09 11.44 13.03
C LEU A 88 -1.57 11.05 13.24
N PRO A 89 -2.18 11.30 14.42
CA PRO A 89 -3.52 10.82 14.73
C PRO A 89 -4.61 11.34 13.78
N LYS A 90 -4.39 12.45 13.08
CA LYS A 90 -5.35 13.10 12.18
C LYS A 90 -5.11 12.79 10.69
N VAL A 91 -4.10 11.99 10.36
CA VAL A 91 -3.74 11.72 8.96
C VAL A 91 -4.86 11.00 8.22
N LYS A 92 -5.00 11.29 6.93
CA LYS A 92 -5.89 10.56 6.03
C LYS A 92 -5.16 9.37 5.41
N ILE A 93 -5.79 8.21 5.45
CA ILE A 93 -5.21 6.93 5.01
C ILE A 93 -5.89 6.51 3.72
N ILE A 94 -5.11 6.19 2.71
CA ILE A 94 -5.58 5.73 1.41
C ILE A 94 -5.04 4.32 1.18
N ILE A 95 -5.94 3.39 0.84
CA ILE A 95 -5.67 1.99 0.58
C ILE A 95 -6.17 1.63 -0.82
N LEU A 96 -5.30 1.07 -1.64
CA LEU A 96 -5.62 0.48 -2.94
C LEU A 96 -5.58 -1.04 -2.83
N LEU A 97 -6.68 -1.70 -3.18
CA LEU A 97 -6.76 -3.15 -3.22
C LEU A 97 -6.90 -3.62 -4.66
N ARG A 98 -6.27 -4.73 -5.01
CA ARG A 98 -6.34 -5.36 -6.35
C ARG A 98 -6.74 -6.81 -6.17
N ASN A 99 -7.26 -7.46 -7.22
CA ASN A 99 -7.40 -8.91 -7.23
C ASN A 99 -6.12 -9.57 -6.64
N PRO A 100 -6.23 -10.33 -5.53
CA PRO A 100 -5.07 -10.80 -4.80
C PRO A 100 -4.25 -11.83 -5.57
N VAL A 101 -4.85 -12.55 -6.53
CA VAL A 101 -4.14 -13.45 -7.46
C VAL A 101 -3.17 -12.62 -8.32
N GLU A 102 -3.72 -11.62 -9.00
CA GLU A 102 -2.99 -10.68 -9.85
C GLU A 102 -1.91 -9.89 -9.07
N ARG A 103 -2.23 -9.46 -7.85
CA ARG A 103 -1.29 -8.79 -6.97
C ARG A 103 -0.15 -9.72 -6.55
N GLY A 104 -0.45 -10.96 -6.16
CA GLY A 104 0.54 -11.97 -5.73
C GLY A 104 1.51 -12.33 -6.86
N ILE A 105 0.99 -12.60 -8.06
CA ILE A 105 1.81 -12.85 -9.26
C ILE A 105 2.70 -11.64 -9.58
N SER A 106 2.13 -10.43 -9.55
CA SER A 106 2.87 -9.20 -9.79
C SER A 106 3.96 -8.94 -8.74
N HIS A 107 3.75 -9.38 -7.49
CA HIS A 107 4.73 -9.32 -6.41
C HIS A 107 5.86 -10.31 -6.63
N TYR A 108 5.54 -11.57 -6.92
CA TYR A 108 6.54 -12.60 -7.26
C TYR A 108 7.48 -12.12 -8.38
N TYR A 109 6.94 -11.68 -9.52
CA TYR A 109 7.79 -11.20 -10.62
C TYR A 109 8.52 -9.90 -10.31
N HIS A 110 8.05 -9.13 -9.33
CA HIS A 110 8.82 -7.98 -8.85
C HIS A 110 10.08 -8.42 -8.11
N GLU A 111 9.97 -9.38 -7.20
CA GLU A 111 11.11 -9.93 -6.46
C GLU A 111 12.09 -10.66 -7.39
N VAL A 112 11.59 -11.37 -8.40
CA VAL A 112 12.45 -11.98 -9.45
C VAL A 112 13.25 -10.91 -10.20
N ARG A 113 12.62 -9.81 -10.62
CA ARG A 113 13.33 -8.71 -11.30
C ARG A 113 14.36 -8.01 -10.42
N LEU A 114 14.14 -7.99 -9.11
CA LEU A 114 15.10 -7.44 -8.15
C LEU A 114 16.24 -8.43 -7.82
N GLY A 115 16.18 -9.67 -8.31
CA GLY A 115 17.13 -10.73 -7.97
C GLY A 115 16.97 -11.28 -6.56
N VAL A 116 15.81 -11.05 -5.93
CA VAL A 116 15.49 -11.52 -4.57
C VAL A 116 14.91 -12.93 -4.61
N GLU A 117 14.04 -13.23 -5.57
CA GLU A 117 13.48 -14.56 -5.76
C GLU A 117 14.13 -15.26 -6.95
N ASP A 118 14.65 -16.46 -6.70
CA ASP A 118 15.28 -17.33 -7.69
C ASP A 118 14.46 -18.60 -7.98
N LYS A 119 13.46 -18.90 -7.14
CA LYS A 119 12.56 -20.05 -7.31
C LYS A 119 11.49 -19.78 -8.35
N GLY A 120 10.96 -20.86 -8.93
CA GLY A 120 9.72 -20.81 -9.70
C GLY A 120 8.52 -20.46 -8.80
N ILE A 121 7.47 -19.84 -9.36
CA ILE A 121 6.33 -19.29 -8.60
C ILE A 121 5.66 -20.31 -7.65
N GLU A 122 5.54 -21.57 -8.08
CA GLU A 122 4.93 -22.63 -7.28
C GLU A 122 5.78 -22.97 -6.05
N GLU A 123 7.10 -23.10 -6.23
CA GLU A 123 8.03 -23.36 -5.13
C GLU A 123 8.20 -22.15 -4.21
N ALA A 124 8.21 -20.94 -4.78
CA ALA A 124 8.26 -19.68 -4.04
C ALA A 124 7.08 -19.55 -3.08
N ILE A 125 5.87 -19.82 -3.56
CA ILE A 125 4.63 -19.82 -2.76
C ILE A 125 4.64 -20.96 -1.74
N ALA A 126 5.04 -22.17 -2.13
CA ALA A 126 5.14 -23.29 -1.19
C ALA A 126 6.15 -23.02 -0.05
N SER A 127 7.18 -22.21 -0.32
CA SER A 127 8.21 -21.83 0.66
C SER A 127 7.80 -20.67 1.57
N GLU A 128 6.75 -19.90 1.22
CA GLU A 128 6.33 -18.71 1.96
C GLU A 128 6.04 -19.00 3.45
N PRO A 129 5.23 -20.02 3.83
CA PRO A 129 4.97 -20.29 5.24
C PRO A 129 6.23 -20.56 6.07
N THR A 130 7.19 -21.30 5.52
CA THR A 130 8.47 -21.58 6.19
C THR A 130 9.34 -20.32 6.30
N ARG A 131 9.38 -19.49 5.24
CA ARG A 131 10.13 -18.22 5.24
C ARG A 131 9.57 -17.22 6.24
N LEU A 132 8.26 -17.24 6.49
CA LEU A 132 7.58 -16.29 7.39
C LEU A 132 7.44 -16.78 8.83
N ALA A 133 7.73 -18.05 9.12
CA ALA A 133 7.54 -18.62 10.45
C ALA A 133 8.32 -17.84 11.53
N GLY A 134 7.59 -17.25 12.48
CA GLY A 134 8.17 -16.48 13.58
C GLY A 134 8.58 -15.04 13.23
N GLU A 135 8.45 -14.59 11.98
CA GLU A 135 8.95 -13.27 11.58
C GLU A 135 8.10 -12.13 12.16
N THR A 136 6.78 -12.29 12.20
CA THR A 136 5.89 -11.30 12.81
C THR A 136 6.16 -11.15 14.31
N GLU A 137 6.37 -12.26 15.01
CA GLU A 137 6.68 -12.29 16.44
C GLU A 137 8.01 -11.56 16.71
N LYS A 138 9.05 -11.85 15.93
CA LYS A 138 10.34 -11.15 16.03
C LYS A 138 10.21 -9.64 15.81
N ILE A 139 9.40 -9.20 14.83
CA ILE A 139 9.14 -7.78 14.58
C ILE A 139 8.47 -7.12 15.79
N VAL A 140 7.49 -7.81 16.41
CA VAL A 140 6.75 -7.27 17.56
C VAL A 140 7.62 -7.22 18.81
N GLU A 141 8.42 -8.26 19.07
CA GLU A 141 9.32 -8.35 20.24
C GLU A 141 10.50 -7.37 20.15
N ASN A 142 11.02 -7.15 18.95
CA ASN A 142 12.09 -6.19 18.70
C ASN A 142 11.62 -5.17 17.63
N PRO A 143 11.06 -4.02 18.03
CA PRO A 143 10.51 -3.03 17.10
C PRO A 143 11.50 -2.48 16.06
N ASN A 144 12.82 -2.60 16.27
CA ASN A 144 13.85 -2.19 15.32
C ASN A 144 14.37 -3.35 14.45
N TYR A 145 13.83 -4.56 14.63
CA TYR A 145 14.19 -5.72 13.81
C TYR A 145 13.65 -5.56 12.39
N TYR A 146 14.55 -5.68 11.43
CA TYR A 146 14.22 -5.75 10.03
C TYR A 146 14.06 -7.21 9.59
N SER A 147 12.82 -7.59 9.22
CA SER A 147 12.56 -8.89 8.59
C SER A 147 12.60 -8.76 7.07
N PHE A 148 13.70 -9.24 6.48
CA PHE A 148 13.81 -9.38 5.02
C PHE A 148 12.69 -10.26 4.47
N ASN A 149 12.42 -11.41 5.12
CA ASN A 149 11.44 -12.35 4.63
C ASN A 149 10.01 -11.79 4.64
N HIS A 150 9.63 -11.08 5.71
CA HIS A 150 8.30 -10.47 5.80
C HIS A 150 8.11 -9.34 4.77
N GLN A 151 9.18 -8.59 4.46
CA GLN A 151 9.12 -7.56 3.43
C GLN A 151 9.00 -8.16 2.02
N HIS A 152 9.74 -9.21 1.70
CA HIS A 152 9.94 -9.67 0.33
C HIS A 152 9.15 -10.93 -0.06
N TYR A 153 8.99 -11.92 0.83
CA TYR A 153 8.45 -13.24 0.46
C TYR A 153 6.96 -13.42 0.77
N THR A 154 6.18 -12.34 0.78
CA THR A 154 4.74 -12.34 1.14
C THR A 154 3.83 -12.32 -0.09
N TYR A 155 3.89 -13.38 -0.89
CA TYR A 155 3.16 -13.50 -2.16
C TYR A 155 1.67 -13.80 -1.94
N LEU A 156 1.34 -14.60 -0.94
CA LEU A 156 -0.03 -14.92 -0.56
C LEU A 156 -0.50 -14.06 0.62
N SER A 157 0.26 -14.02 1.71
CA SER A 157 -0.17 -13.41 2.98
C SER A 157 -0.55 -11.94 2.82
N ARG A 158 0.19 -11.19 2.00
CA ARG A 158 -0.10 -9.76 1.74
C ARG A 158 -1.37 -9.55 0.91
N GLY A 159 -1.86 -10.57 0.22
CA GLY A 159 -3.15 -10.58 -0.49
C GLY A 159 -4.36 -10.85 0.41
N ILE A 160 -4.16 -11.27 1.66
CA ILE A 160 -5.24 -11.50 2.62
C ILE A 160 -5.53 -10.17 3.34
N TYR A 161 -6.36 -9.33 2.74
CA TYR A 161 -6.49 -7.93 3.15
C TYR A 161 -7.29 -7.69 4.42
N LEU A 162 -8.22 -8.58 4.78
CA LEU A 162 -9.22 -8.31 5.84
C LEU A 162 -8.58 -7.94 7.18
N ASP A 163 -7.64 -8.76 7.66
CA ASP A 163 -7.03 -8.52 8.97
C ASP A 163 -6.07 -7.32 8.95
N GLN A 164 -5.45 -7.05 7.80
CA GLN A 164 -4.66 -5.83 7.59
C GLN A 164 -5.55 -4.59 7.73
N ILE A 165 -6.71 -4.57 7.07
CA ILE A 165 -7.67 -3.44 7.13
C ILE A 165 -8.23 -3.29 8.55
N LYS A 166 -8.60 -4.39 9.20
CA LYS A 166 -9.07 -4.37 10.60
C LYS A 166 -8.01 -3.80 11.54
N ASN A 167 -6.74 -4.15 11.36
CA ASN A 167 -5.65 -3.59 12.16
C ASN A 167 -5.65 -2.05 12.08
N TRP A 168 -5.74 -1.47 10.88
CA TRP A 168 -5.81 -0.02 10.72
C TRP A 168 -7.11 0.59 11.26
N MET A 169 -8.25 -0.06 11.07
CA MET A 169 -9.54 0.41 11.62
C MET A 169 -9.63 0.34 13.15
N ASN A 170 -8.79 -0.45 13.81
CA ASN A 170 -8.68 -0.43 15.28
C ASN A 170 -8.05 0.86 15.81
N PHE A 171 -7.22 1.53 15.00
CA PHE A 171 -6.50 2.75 15.39
C PHE A 171 -7.11 4.02 14.81
N PHE A 172 -7.79 3.93 13.66
CA PHE A 172 -8.33 5.08 12.95
C PHE A 172 -9.83 4.92 12.67
N PRO A 173 -10.62 5.99 12.83
CA PRO A 173 -12.02 5.98 12.48
C PRO A 173 -12.20 5.79 10.95
N LYS A 174 -13.32 5.18 10.56
CA LYS A 174 -13.64 4.90 9.15
C LYS A 174 -13.55 6.14 8.25
N GLN A 175 -13.87 7.33 8.76
CA GLN A 175 -13.83 8.59 8.02
C GLN A 175 -12.40 9.03 7.65
N GLN A 176 -11.37 8.50 8.33
CA GLN A 176 -9.96 8.74 7.99
C GLN A 176 -9.39 7.70 7.03
N ILE A 177 -10.18 6.72 6.58
CA ILE A 177 -9.71 5.64 5.70
C ILE A 177 -10.53 5.63 4.40
N LEU A 178 -9.85 5.81 3.28
CA LEU A 178 -10.39 5.62 1.95
C LEU A 178 -9.85 4.31 1.35
N ILE A 179 -10.75 3.40 1.00
CA ILE A 179 -10.41 2.14 0.31
C ILE A 179 -10.85 2.26 -1.16
N ILE A 180 -9.93 2.00 -2.07
CA ILE A 180 -10.10 2.09 -3.52
C ILE A 180 -9.82 0.74 -4.13
N LYS A 181 -10.68 0.31 -5.05
CA LYS A 181 -10.42 -0.82 -5.92
C LYS A 181 -9.51 -0.37 -7.07
N SER A 182 -8.37 -1.05 -7.24
CA SER A 182 -7.32 -0.64 -8.18
C SER A 182 -7.79 -0.72 -9.63
N GLU A 183 -8.64 -1.69 -9.94
CA GLU A 183 -9.23 -1.80 -11.28
C GLU A 183 -10.04 -0.55 -11.65
N ASP A 184 -10.67 0.13 -10.68
CA ASP A 184 -11.38 1.39 -10.93
C ASP A 184 -10.41 2.54 -11.22
N LEU A 185 -9.24 2.56 -10.57
CA LEU A 185 -8.17 3.51 -10.90
C LEU A 185 -7.65 3.30 -12.32
N TYR A 186 -7.54 2.06 -12.77
CA TYR A 186 -7.03 1.75 -14.11
C TYR A 186 -8.04 2.14 -15.20
N ASN A 187 -9.32 1.90 -14.96
CA ASN A 187 -10.38 2.11 -15.95
C ASN A 187 -10.92 3.55 -15.93
N HIS A 188 -10.93 4.20 -14.76
CA HIS A 188 -11.51 5.52 -14.55
C HIS A 188 -10.59 6.44 -13.70
N PRO A 189 -9.34 6.68 -14.12
CA PRO A 189 -8.38 7.42 -13.31
C PRO A 189 -8.82 8.86 -12.93
N PRO A 190 -9.48 9.67 -13.79
CA PRO A 190 -9.99 10.98 -13.37
C PRO A 190 -11.02 10.89 -12.24
N THR A 191 -11.89 9.89 -12.28
CA THR A 191 -12.92 9.68 -11.26
C THR A 191 -12.28 9.36 -9.92
N ILE A 192 -11.31 8.45 -9.91
CA ILE A 192 -10.61 8.07 -8.68
C ILE A 192 -9.74 9.22 -8.15
N LEU A 193 -9.05 9.97 -9.02
CA LEU A 193 -8.30 11.14 -8.58
C LEU A 193 -9.21 12.17 -7.90
N ASN A 194 -10.37 12.48 -8.49
CA ASN A 194 -11.33 13.40 -7.89
C ASN A 194 -11.95 12.86 -6.59
N GLN A 195 -12.19 11.56 -6.49
CA GLN A 195 -12.60 10.92 -5.23
C GLN A 195 -11.53 11.12 -4.13
N VAL A 196 -10.26 10.97 -4.48
CA VAL A 196 -9.14 11.21 -3.55
C VAL A 196 -9.03 12.69 -3.20
N CYS A 197 -9.13 13.62 -4.15
CA CYS A 197 -9.15 15.05 -3.88
C CYS A 197 -10.27 15.43 -2.90
N ASN A 198 -11.49 14.94 -3.14
CA ASN A 198 -12.62 15.17 -2.25
C ASN A 198 -12.37 14.61 -0.85
N PHE A 199 -11.82 13.39 -0.76
CA PHE A 199 -11.44 12.79 0.51
C PHE A 199 -10.37 13.60 1.24
N LEU A 200 -9.41 14.17 0.51
CA LEU A 200 -8.36 15.03 1.04
C LEU A 200 -8.79 16.49 1.27
N GLU A 201 -10.03 16.84 0.92
CA GLU A 201 -10.61 18.20 1.04
C GLU A 201 -9.86 19.25 0.19
N ILE A 202 -9.39 18.85 -0.99
CA ILE A 202 -8.84 19.75 -2.02
C ILE A 202 -9.74 19.74 -3.26
N PRO A 203 -9.70 20.79 -4.10
CA PRO A 203 -10.48 20.86 -5.32
C PRO A 203 -10.24 19.67 -6.26
N PRO A 204 -11.21 19.30 -7.10
CA PRO A 204 -10.96 18.34 -8.17
C PRO A 204 -9.89 18.86 -9.12
N TYR A 205 -9.11 17.95 -9.70
CA TYR A 205 -8.03 18.29 -10.62
C TYR A 205 -7.98 17.30 -11.77
N GLN A 206 -7.87 17.83 -12.99
CA GLN A 206 -7.82 17.03 -14.20
C GLN A 206 -6.41 17.09 -14.78
N LEU A 207 -5.79 15.92 -14.89
CA LEU A 207 -4.50 15.78 -15.55
C LEU A 207 -4.66 15.75 -17.07
N PRO A 208 -3.65 16.23 -17.82
CA PRO A 208 -3.62 16.09 -19.28
C PRO A 208 -3.47 14.63 -19.70
N ASP A 209 -2.81 13.81 -18.89
CA ASP A 209 -2.61 12.37 -19.10
C ASP A 209 -2.58 11.60 -17.78
N TYR A 210 -3.01 10.34 -17.82
CA TYR A 210 -2.99 9.40 -16.71
C TYR A 210 -2.14 8.18 -17.09
N GLY A 211 -0.85 8.42 -17.33
CA GLY A 211 0.10 7.39 -17.71
C GLY A 211 0.15 6.20 -16.75
N LYS A 212 0.27 4.99 -17.29
CA LYS A 212 0.42 3.75 -16.50
C LYS A 212 1.86 3.63 -16.00
N TYR A 213 2.07 3.81 -14.69
CA TYR A 213 3.39 3.66 -14.07
C TYR A 213 3.62 2.24 -13.55
N ASN A 214 4.83 1.71 -13.74
CA ASN A 214 5.28 0.41 -13.20
C ASN A 214 4.39 -0.79 -13.61
N ALA A 215 3.78 -0.74 -14.79
CA ALA A 215 3.13 -1.91 -15.38
C ALA A 215 4.21 -2.97 -15.68
N GLY A 216 4.14 -4.09 -14.99
CA GLY A 216 5.06 -5.21 -15.22
C GLY A 216 4.51 -6.11 -16.32
N GLU A 217 5.36 -6.46 -17.28
CA GLU A 217 5.13 -7.57 -18.19
C GLU A 217 5.82 -8.81 -17.63
N TYR A 218 5.11 -9.93 -17.64
CA TYR A 218 5.65 -11.20 -17.16
C TYR A 218 5.02 -12.37 -17.93
N PRO A 219 5.70 -13.54 -17.97
CA PRO A 219 5.21 -14.71 -18.66
C PRO A 219 3.79 -15.10 -18.22
N PRO A 220 2.96 -15.62 -19.14
CA PRO A 220 1.67 -16.20 -18.78
C PRO A 220 1.83 -17.23 -17.66
N ILE A 221 0.95 -17.15 -16.67
CA ILE A 221 0.88 -18.14 -15.60
C ILE A 221 0.14 -19.37 -16.11
N ASP A 222 0.64 -20.55 -15.71
CA ASP A 222 -0.05 -21.81 -15.96
C ASP A 222 -1.52 -21.74 -15.50
N PRO A 223 -2.51 -22.07 -16.35
CA PRO A 223 -3.92 -21.96 -16.00
C PRO A 223 -4.32 -22.75 -14.76
N ALA A 224 -3.70 -23.92 -14.51
CA ALA A 224 -4.00 -24.70 -13.32
C ALA A 224 -3.45 -24.01 -12.06
N MET A 225 -2.27 -23.40 -12.13
CA MET A 225 -1.73 -22.57 -11.04
C MET A 225 -2.62 -21.35 -10.77
N TYR A 226 -3.08 -20.67 -11.82
CA TYR A 226 -4.00 -19.53 -11.67
C TYR A 226 -5.30 -19.94 -10.97
N GLN A 227 -5.90 -21.06 -11.39
CA GLN A 227 -7.10 -21.62 -10.75
C GLN A 227 -6.86 -21.97 -9.28
N ARG A 228 -5.70 -22.55 -8.92
CA ARG A 228 -5.33 -22.83 -7.52
C ARG A 228 -5.31 -21.57 -6.68
N LEU A 229 -4.73 -20.48 -7.21
CA LEU A 229 -4.70 -19.18 -6.52
C LEU A 229 -6.09 -18.58 -6.36
N GLN A 230 -6.95 -18.68 -7.37
CA GLN A 230 -8.34 -18.23 -7.27
C GLN A 230 -9.09 -18.98 -6.17
N THR A 231 -8.99 -20.32 -6.15
CA THR A 231 -9.61 -21.15 -5.11
C THR A 231 -9.05 -20.81 -3.72
N TYR A 232 -7.75 -20.57 -3.61
CA TYR A 232 -7.13 -20.16 -2.35
C TYR A 232 -7.68 -18.83 -1.83
N PHE A 233 -7.79 -17.80 -2.68
CA PHE A 233 -8.24 -16.48 -2.26
C PHE A 233 -9.76 -16.32 -2.15
N GLN A 234 -10.56 -17.18 -2.78
CA GLN A 234 -12.03 -17.09 -2.77
C GLN A 234 -12.64 -16.88 -1.36
N PRO A 235 -12.33 -17.70 -0.33
CA PRO A 235 -12.89 -17.47 1.00
C PRO A 235 -12.42 -16.14 1.63
N HIS A 236 -11.18 -15.72 1.35
CA HIS A 236 -10.66 -14.44 1.85
C HIS A 236 -11.34 -13.24 1.18
N ASN A 237 -11.61 -13.33 -0.13
CA ASN A 237 -12.34 -12.32 -0.89
C ASN A 237 -13.77 -12.19 -0.38
N GLN A 238 -14.48 -13.30 -0.20
CA GLN A 238 -15.86 -13.28 0.30
C GLN A 238 -15.95 -12.64 1.69
N ASN A 239 -15.01 -12.97 2.59
CA ASN A 239 -14.96 -12.39 3.93
C ASN A 239 -14.70 -10.87 3.89
N LEU A 240 -13.84 -10.42 2.96
CA LEU A 240 -13.57 -9.00 2.75
C LEU A 240 -14.78 -8.25 2.18
N GLU A 241 -15.42 -8.80 1.16
CA GLU A 241 -16.63 -8.24 0.54
C GLU A 241 -17.76 -8.08 1.58
N ASN A 242 -17.99 -9.12 2.38
CA ASN A 242 -18.96 -9.10 3.47
C ASN A 242 -18.64 -8.01 4.50
N TYR A 243 -17.36 -7.87 4.87
CA TYR A 243 -16.93 -6.87 5.85
C TYR A 243 -17.05 -5.43 5.33
N LEU A 244 -16.69 -5.21 4.07
CA LEU A 244 -16.76 -3.90 3.42
C LEU A 244 -18.16 -3.56 2.90
N ASN A 245 -19.08 -4.54 2.88
CA ASN A 245 -20.41 -4.44 2.29
C ASN A 245 -20.33 -3.95 0.83
N THR A 246 -19.49 -4.59 0.02
CA THR A 246 -19.25 -4.25 -1.39
C THR A 246 -18.90 -5.50 -2.19
N THR A 247 -19.05 -5.42 -3.52
CA THR A 247 -18.64 -6.50 -4.44
C THR A 247 -17.37 -6.09 -5.18
N LEU A 248 -16.33 -6.91 -5.06
CA LEU A 248 -15.01 -6.68 -5.65
C LEU A 248 -14.87 -7.39 -7.00
N ASN A 249 -15.64 -8.45 -7.27
CA ASN A 249 -15.61 -9.20 -8.53
C ASN A 249 -14.19 -9.74 -8.86
N TRP A 250 -13.53 -10.37 -7.89
CA TRP A 250 -12.18 -10.93 -8.01
C TRP A 250 -12.16 -12.45 -8.04
#